data_AF-A0A1Q5ZSB4-F1
#
_entry.id   AF-A0A1Q5ZSB4-F1
#
_cell.length_a   1.000
_cell.length_b   1.000
_cell.length_c   1.000
_cell.angle_alpha   90.00
_cell.angle_beta   90.00
_cell.angle_gamma   90.00
#
_symmetry.space_group_name_H-M   'P 1'
#
loop_
_entity.id
_entity.type
_entity.pdbx_description
1 polymer ?
#
loop_
_entity_poly.entity_id
_entity_poly.type
_entity_poly.pdbx_seq_one_letter_code
_entity_poly.pdbx_strand_id
1 'polypeptide(L)'
;MKLLQGNFDVKETIWSSPTSGPVYNTKLIARRQMIGSVLQEFMYAAPGTANSPVERIEYISFNRIEGRWRSISMDIRVPVGLMPAASFDRGQEGKIRLIFDPFPIAGKGSSVTGQMLRMDETINFKDPDHVIKEQHFILADGSGRSWLAHRYEYTKRK
;
A
#
# COMPACT_ATOMS: atom_id res chain seq x y z
N MET A 1 -10.39 11.17 -8.09
CA MET A 1 -10.78 10.00 -7.25
C MET A 1 -11.97 9.22 -7.80
N LYS A 2 -13.07 9.83 -8.26
CA LYS A 2 -14.27 9.09 -8.72
C LYS A 2 -13.99 8.05 -9.82
N LEU A 3 -13.06 8.33 -10.72
CA LEU A 3 -12.61 7.42 -11.79
C LEU A 3 -11.90 6.16 -11.27
N LEU A 4 -11.36 6.21 -10.05
CA LEU A 4 -10.63 5.12 -9.40
C LEU A 4 -11.56 4.14 -8.66
N GLN A 5 -12.87 4.38 -8.69
CA GLN A 5 -13.84 3.43 -8.15
C GLN A 5 -14.04 2.24 -9.09
N GLY A 6 -14.46 1.13 -8.52
CA GLY A 6 -14.74 -0.11 -9.24
C GLY A 6 -14.05 -1.30 -8.60
N ASN A 7 -14.09 -2.42 -9.31
CA ASN A 7 -13.38 -3.63 -8.94
C ASN A 7 -12.10 -3.72 -9.77
N PHE A 8 -11.04 -4.19 -9.16
CA PHE A 8 -9.72 -4.31 -9.77
C PHE A 8 -9.18 -5.71 -9.52
N ASP A 9 -8.57 -6.29 -10.55
CA ASP A 9 -7.60 -7.36 -10.38
C ASP A 9 -6.28 -6.77 -9.90
N VAL A 10 -5.65 -7.42 -8.93
CA VAL A 10 -4.41 -6.94 -8.34
C VAL A 10 -3.35 -8.04 -8.37
N LYS A 11 -2.19 -7.68 -8.91
CA LYS A 11 -0.96 -8.45 -8.78
C LYS A 11 -0.05 -7.77 -7.78
N GLU A 12 0.28 -8.47 -6.71
CA GLU A 12 1.27 -8.05 -5.73
C GLU A 12 2.59 -8.78 -6.00
N THR A 13 3.70 -8.03 -5.97
CA THR A 13 5.07 -8.56 -5.93
C THR A 13 5.70 -8.11 -4.61
N ILE A 14 6.31 -9.04 -3.89
CA ILE A 14 6.83 -8.85 -2.54
C ILE A 14 8.32 -9.14 -2.52
N TRP A 15 9.10 -8.27 -1.89
CA TRP A 15 10.50 -8.50 -1.54
C TRP A 15 10.66 -8.35 -0.02
N SER A 16 10.96 -9.46 0.65
CA SER A 16 11.04 -9.53 2.11
C SER A 16 12.26 -8.82 2.69
N SER A 17 13.31 -8.64 1.89
CA SER A 17 14.54 -7.95 2.24
C SER A 17 15.25 -7.38 1.00
N PRO A 18 16.25 -6.49 1.16
CA PRO A 18 17.00 -5.92 0.04
C PRO A 18 17.67 -6.96 -0.89
N THR A 19 17.94 -8.17 -0.40
CA THR A 19 18.63 -9.24 -1.15
C THR A 19 17.71 -10.39 -1.54
N SER A 20 16.43 -10.34 -1.15
CA SER A 20 15.47 -11.40 -1.45
C SER A 20 14.97 -11.33 -2.89
N GLY A 21 14.72 -12.49 -3.51
CA GLY A 21 14.02 -12.55 -4.79
C GLY A 21 12.52 -12.23 -4.64
N PRO A 22 11.84 -11.83 -5.72
CA PRO A 22 10.42 -11.49 -5.68
C PRO A 22 9.54 -12.72 -5.42
N VAL A 23 8.53 -12.55 -4.56
CA VAL A 23 7.42 -13.48 -4.39
C VAL A 23 6.16 -12.86 -4.98
N TYR A 24 5.40 -13.63 -5.75
CA TYR A 24 4.23 -13.13 -6.46
C TYR A 24 2.93 -13.60 -5.83
N ASN A 25 1.98 -12.68 -5.69
CA ASN A 25 0.60 -12.94 -5.30
C ASN A 25 -0.33 -12.35 -6.36
N THR A 26 -0.76 -13.19 -7.30
CA THR A 26 -1.37 -12.78 -8.58
C THR A 26 -2.89 -12.83 -8.61
N LYS A 27 -3.54 -13.19 -7.49
CA LYS A 27 -4.99 -13.44 -7.45
C LYS A 27 -5.64 -12.64 -6.32
N LEU A 28 -5.37 -11.34 -6.29
CA LEU A 28 -5.99 -10.41 -5.36
C LEU A 28 -7.09 -9.61 -6.07
N ILE A 29 -8.11 -9.25 -5.31
CA ILE A 29 -9.21 -8.39 -5.76
C ILE A 29 -9.20 -7.15 -4.88
N ALA A 30 -9.28 -5.98 -5.50
CA ALA A 30 -9.53 -4.73 -4.79
C ALA A 30 -10.89 -4.14 -5.20
N ARG A 31 -11.74 -3.84 -4.23
CA ARG A 31 -12.99 -3.10 -4.40
C ARG A 31 -12.80 -1.69 -3.88
N ARG A 32 -13.03 -0.71 -4.74
CA ARG A 32 -12.93 0.72 -4.43
C ARG A 32 -14.27 1.42 -4.55
N GLN A 33 -14.65 2.17 -3.52
CA GLN A 33 -15.86 3.00 -3.52
C GLN A 33 -15.62 4.33 -2.80
N MET A 34 -16.34 5.37 -3.22
CA MET A 34 -16.36 6.63 -2.50
C MET A 34 -17.35 6.57 -1.34
N ILE A 35 -16.91 7.03 -0.17
CA ILE A 35 -17.75 7.33 0.99
C ILE A 35 -17.59 8.83 1.30
N GLY A 36 -18.52 9.64 0.78
CA GLY A 36 -18.34 11.09 0.74
C GLY A 36 -17.12 11.49 -0.08
N SER A 37 -16.16 12.21 0.52
CA SER A 37 -14.91 12.64 -0.12
C SER A 37 -13.74 11.66 0.08
N VAL A 38 -13.97 10.51 0.71
CA VAL A 38 -12.95 9.51 1.01
C VAL A 38 -13.10 8.33 0.05
N LEU A 39 -12.01 7.84 -0.52
CA LEU A 39 -11.97 6.58 -1.25
C LEU A 39 -11.63 5.47 -0.28
N GLN A 40 -12.54 4.51 -0.16
CA GLN A 40 -12.33 3.27 0.57
C GLN A 40 -11.91 2.17 -0.39
N GLU A 41 -10.87 1.43 -0.05
CA GLU A 41 -10.44 0.22 -0.73
C GLU A 41 -10.55 -0.96 0.23
N PHE A 42 -11.21 -2.03 -0.19
CA PHE A 42 -11.05 -3.37 0.38
C PHE A 42 -10.21 -4.20 -0.56
N MET A 43 -9.18 -4.85 -0.07
CA MET A 43 -8.38 -5.81 -0.82
C MET A 43 -8.41 -7.16 -0.14
N TYR A 44 -8.66 -8.21 -0.91
CA TYR A 44 -8.73 -9.58 -0.42
C TYR A 44 -8.26 -10.60 -1.44
N ALA A 45 -7.89 -11.78 -0.96
CA ALA A 45 -7.55 -12.91 -1.83
C ALA A 45 -8.80 -13.41 -2.58
N ALA A 46 -8.68 -13.71 -3.87
CA ALA A 46 -9.79 -14.25 -4.64
C ALA A 46 -10.24 -15.62 -4.08
N PRO A 47 -11.55 -15.94 -4.08
CA PRO A 47 -12.03 -17.23 -3.59
C PRO A 47 -11.29 -18.43 -4.22
N GLY A 48 -10.98 -19.45 -3.41
CA GLY A 48 -10.29 -20.66 -3.88
C GLY A 48 -8.79 -20.48 -4.17
N THR A 49 -8.16 -19.42 -3.67
CA THR A 49 -6.70 -19.28 -3.73
C THR A 49 -6.01 -19.93 -2.53
N ALA A 50 -4.94 -20.68 -2.81
CA ALA A 50 -4.08 -21.29 -1.79
C ALA A 50 -3.02 -20.31 -1.20
N ASN A 51 -3.10 -19.02 -1.55
CA ASN A 51 -2.17 -18.01 -1.06
C ASN A 51 -2.49 -17.66 0.40
N SER A 52 -1.52 -17.09 1.12
CA SER A 52 -1.75 -16.55 2.46
C SER A 52 -2.94 -15.60 2.45
N PRO A 53 -3.81 -15.64 3.49
CA PRO A 53 -4.97 -14.77 3.54
C PRO A 53 -4.52 -13.31 3.44
N VAL A 54 -5.11 -12.58 2.51
CA VAL A 54 -4.99 -11.14 2.39
C VAL A 54 -6.35 -10.58 2.73
N GLU A 55 -6.38 -9.69 3.72
CA GLU A 55 -7.50 -8.80 4.01
C GLU A 55 -6.91 -7.47 4.44
N ARG A 56 -7.13 -6.46 3.61
CA ARG A 56 -6.65 -5.10 3.84
C ARG A 56 -7.78 -4.13 3.58
N ILE A 57 -7.86 -3.09 4.40
CA ILE A 57 -8.67 -1.92 4.10
C ILE A 57 -7.78 -0.69 4.09
N GLU A 58 -8.07 0.24 3.19
CA GLU A 58 -7.43 1.54 3.14
C GLU A 58 -8.48 2.63 2.90
N TYR A 59 -8.33 3.74 3.60
CA TYR A 59 -9.09 4.96 3.36
C TYR A 59 -8.13 6.06 2.95
N ILE A 60 -8.32 6.65 1.78
CA ILE A 60 -7.50 7.75 1.29
C ILE A 60 -8.37 8.95 0.91
N SER A 61 -7.93 10.15 1.27
CA SER A 61 -8.62 11.39 0.92
C SER A 61 -7.67 12.57 0.85
N PHE A 62 -8.08 13.61 0.12
CA PHE A 62 -7.37 14.89 0.12
C PHE A 62 -7.96 15.81 1.20
N ASN A 63 -7.16 16.13 2.21
CA ASN A 63 -7.54 17.09 3.23
C ASN A 63 -7.34 18.52 2.69
N ARG A 64 -8.46 19.22 2.45
CA ARG A 64 -8.45 20.58 1.89
C ARG A 64 -7.98 21.66 2.86
N ILE A 65 -8.07 21.40 4.17
CA ILE A 65 -7.61 22.34 5.21
C ILE A 65 -6.09 22.31 5.29
N GLU A 66 -5.51 21.10 5.27
CA GLU A 66 -4.06 20.91 5.36
C GLU A 66 -3.35 20.97 4.00
N GLY A 67 -4.08 20.90 2.88
CA GLY A 67 -3.50 20.91 1.53
C GLY A 67 -2.74 19.63 1.19
N ARG A 68 -3.03 18.49 1.85
CA ARG A 68 -2.31 17.22 1.68
C ARG A 68 -3.22 15.99 1.69
N TRP A 69 -2.73 14.90 1.14
CA TRP A 69 -3.36 13.59 1.21
C TRP A 69 -3.17 12.95 2.58
N ARG A 70 -4.21 12.28 3.05
CA ARG A 70 -4.20 11.43 4.24
C ARG A 70 -4.64 10.04 3.85
N SER A 71 -3.96 9.04 4.40
CA SER A 71 -4.38 7.65 4.35
C SER A 71 -4.40 7.04 5.73
N ILE A 72 -5.28 6.06 5.94
CA ILE A 72 -5.22 5.13 7.06
C ILE A 72 -5.55 3.74 6.53
N SER A 73 -4.72 2.76 6.88
CA SER A 73 -4.91 1.38 6.45
C SER A 73 -4.75 0.39 7.60
N MET A 74 -5.26 -0.82 7.40
CA MET A 74 -4.93 -1.98 8.23
C MET A 74 -4.85 -3.21 7.34
N ASP A 75 -3.97 -4.14 7.67
CA ASP A 75 -3.73 -5.36 6.91
C ASP A 75 -3.53 -6.51 7.90
N ILE A 76 -4.27 -7.61 7.74
CA ILE A 76 -4.17 -8.77 8.65
C ILE A 76 -2.77 -9.40 8.68
N ARG A 77 -1.94 -9.13 7.66
CA ARG A 77 -0.56 -9.62 7.57
C ARG A 77 0.41 -8.79 8.40
N VAL A 78 -0.01 -7.61 8.87
CA VAL A 78 0.82 -6.68 9.65
C VAL A 78 0.13 -6.41 10.99
N PRO A 79 0.55 -7.08 12.08
CA PRO A 79 -0.14 -7.04 13.38
C PRO A 79 0.19 -5.77 14.19
N VAL A 80 0.04 -4.60 13.58
CA VAL A 80 0.35 -3.28 14.18
C VAL A 80 -0.89 -2.39 14.33
N GLY A 81 -2.07 -2.88 13.95
CA GLY A 81 -3.32 -2.14 14.01
C GLY A 81 -3.48 -1.16 12.83
N LEU A 82 -3.92 0.06 13.13
CA LEU A 82 -4.11 1.11 12.12
C LEU A 82 -2.76 1.75 11.76
N MET A 83 -2.52 1.95 10.47
CA MET A 83 -1.31 2.53 9.90
C MET A 83 -1.66 3.85 9.21
N PRO A 84 -1.49 5.00 9.90
CA PRO A 84 -1.69 6.31 9.31
C PRO A 84 -0.58 6.67 8.34
N ALA A 85 -0.91 7.43 7.30
CA ALA A 85 0.04 8.05 6.40
C ALA A 85 -0.42 9.42 5.93
N ALA A 86 0.53 10.26 5.55
CA ALA A 86 0.25 11.55 4.93
C ALA A 86 1.23 11.86 3.81
N SER A 87 0.78 12.58 2.79
CA SER A 87 1.71 13.25 1.89
C SER A 87 2.24 14.52 2.54
N PHE A 88 3.38 15.00 2.05
CA PHE A 88 3.89 16.31 2.47
C PHE A 88 3.00 17.45 1.94
N ASP A 89 2.56 17.33 0.69
CA ASP A 89 1.82 18.35 -0.06
C ASP A 89 0.71 17.70 -0.91
N ARG A 90 0.25 18.39 -1.96
CA ARG A 90 -0.77 17.90 -2.89
C ARG A 90 -0.29 16.75 -3.79
N GLY A 91 1.00 16.45 -3.81
CA GLY A 91 1.61 15.54 -4.77
C GLY A 91 1.76 16.17 -6.15
N GLN A 92 2.01 15.33 -7.15
CA GLN A 92 2.20 15.70 -8.54
C GLN A 92 1.01 15.19 -9.37
N GLU A 93 0.83 15.72 -10.58
CA GLU A 93 -0.18 15.18 -11.49
C GLU A 93 0.06 13.68 -11.73
N GLY A 94 -1.00 12.88 -11.58
CA GLY A 94 -0.93 11.43 -11.73
C GLY A 94 -0.14 10.69 -10.63
N LYS A 95 0.35 11.36 -9.58
CA LYS A 95 1.20 10.73 -8.56
C LYS A 95 0.97 11.28 -7.14
N ILE A 96 0.73 10.37 -6.20
CA ILE A 96 0.67 10.67 -4.77
C ILE A 96 1.85 9.96 -4.09
N ARG A 97 2.55 10.66 -3.20
CA ARG A 97 3.52 10.04 -2.28
C ARG A 97 3.02 10.19 -0.85
N LEU A 98 2.92 9.09 -0.13
CA LEU A 98 2.52 9.01 1.27
C LEU A 98 3.71 8.56 2.10
N ILE A 99 3.88 9.14 3.29
CA ILE A 99 4.80 8.69 4.31
C ILE A 99 3.97 8.16 5.48
N PHE A 100 4.23 6.92 5.87
CA PHE A 100 3.56 6.28 6.99
C PHE A 100 4.25 6.66 8.30
N ASP A 101 3.45 6.72 9.37
CA ASP A 101 3.99 6.76 10.72
C ASP A 101 4.84 5.50 10.95
N PRO A 102 5.95 5.57 11.72
CA PRO A 102 6.80 4.41 11.94
C PRO A 102 6.07 3.29 12.66
N PHE A 103 6.33 2.03 12.25
CA PHE A 103 5.78 0.85 12.91
C PHE A 103 6.82 -0.28 12.98
N PRO A 104 6.75 -1.14 14.01
CA PRO A 104 7.61 -2.32 14.08
C PRO A 104 7.11 -3.40 13.14
N ILE A 105 8.00 -4.06 12.41
CA ILE A 105 7.64 -5.27 11.64
C ILE A 105 8.08 -6.53 12.38
N ALA A 106 7.13 -7.45 12.57
CA ALA A 106 7.36 -8.81 13.06
C ALA A 106 7.93 -9.73 11.95
N GLY A 107 8.86 -9.20 11.14
CA GLY A 107 9.34 -9.82 9.92
C GLY A 107 10.08 -11.14 10.16
N LYS A 108 10.35 -11.87 9.07
CA LYS A 108 11.16 -13.10 9.09
C LYS A 108 12.59 -12.79 8.64
N GLY A 109 13.58 -13.20 9.43
CA GLY A 109 15.01 -13.01 9.17
C GLY A 109 15.66 -12.02 10.13
N SER A 110 16.85 -12.36 10.62
CA SER A 110 17.54 -11.60 11.68
C SER A 110 17.84 -10.14 11.34
N SER A 111 17.86 -9.79 10.05
CA SER A 111 18.11 -8.42 9.58
C SER A 111 16.90 -7.48 9.68
N VAL A 112 15.68 -7.99 9.90
CA VAL A 112 14.44 -7.18 9.89
C VAL A 112 13.46 -7.50 11.03
N THR A 113 13.61 -8.63 11.73
CA THR A 113 12.72 -9.00 12.85
C THR A 113 12.83 -7.98 14.00
N GLY A 114 11.69 -7.42 14.43
CA GLY A 114 11.61 -6.54 15.60
C GLY A 114 12.13 -5.13 15.38
N GLN A 115 12.49 -4.77 14.15
CA GLN A 115 12.99 -3.44 13.83
C GLN A 115 11.84 -2.45 13.60
N MET A 116 12.05 -1.22 14.08
CA MET A 116 11.22 -0.10 13.71
C MET A 116 11.51 0.27 12.26
N LEU A 117 10.46 0.43 11.45
CA LEU A 117 10.57 0.81 10.06
C LEU A 117 9.82 2.11 9.80
N ARG A 118 10.32 2.85 8.83
CA ARG A 118 9.54 3.85 8.11
C ARG A 118 9.09 3.23 6.79
N MET A 119 7.94 3.65 6.30
CA MET A 119 7.45 3.28 4.98
C MET A 119 7.08 4.52 4.19
N ASP A 120 7.46 4.55 2.92
CA ASP A 120 6.80 5.41 1.95
C ASP A 120 6.02 4.59 0.93
N GLU A 121 4.93 5.16 0.45
CA GLU A 121 4.14 4.61 -0.64
C GLU A 121 4.03 5.64 -1.75
N THR A 122 4.28 5.20 -2.98
CA THR A 122 3.96 5.97 -4.18
C THR A 122 2.79 5.34 -4.90
N ILE A 123 1.74 6.12 -5.17
CA ILE A 123 0.60 5.74 -5.99
C ILE A 123 0.72 6.46 -7.32
N ASN A 124 0.93 5.72 -8.41
CA ASN A 124 0.99 6.22 -9.77
C ASN A 124 -0.29 5.83 -10.53
N PHE A 125 -1.00 6.83 -11.04
CA PHE A 125 -2.16 6.66 -11.91
C PHE A 125 -1.68 6.68 -13.36
N LYS A 126 -1.51 5.51 -13.98
CA LYS A 126 -1.03 5.41 -15.36
C LYS A 126 -2.10 5.85 -16.34
N ASP A 127 -3.33 5.39 -16.10
CA ASP A 127 -4.54 5.76 -16.82
C ASP A 127 -5.75 5.46 -15.91
N PRO A 128 -7.01 5.69 -16.35
CA PRO A 128 -8.19 5.44 -15.52
C PRO A 128 -8.38 3.98 -15.06
N ASP A 129 -7.76 3.03 -15.74
CA ASP A 129 -7.94 1.59 -15.52
C ASP A 129 -6.70 0.93 -14.91
N HIS A 130 -5.54 1.58 -14.95
CA HIS A 130 -4.28 1.07 -14.42
C HIS A 130 -3.68 1.96 -13.33
N VAL A 131 -3.46 1.37 -12.16
CA VAL A 131 -2.81 2.02 -11.01
C VAL A 131 -1.64 1.16 -10.55
N ILE A 132 -0.52 1.79 -10.20
CA ILE A 132 0.62 1.11 -9.57
C ILE A 132 0.85 1.73 -8.20
N LYS A 133 0.86 0.90 -7.14
CA LYS A 133 1.33 1.30 -5.81
C LYS A 133 2.65 0.62 -5.51
N GLU A 134 3.65 1.38 -5.08
CA GLU A 134 4.96 0.89 -4.68
C GLU A 134 5.24 1.34 -3.26
N GLN A 135 5.55 0.39 -2.39
CA GLN A 135 5.86 0.62 -0.98
C GLN A 135 7.32 0.31 -0.72
N HIS A 136 8.05 1.29 -0.20
CA HIS A 136 9.44 1.11 0.22
C HIS A 136 9.50 1.05 1.74
N PHE A 137 10.13 0.00 2.27
CA PHE A 137 10.51 -0.04 3.66
C PHE A 137 11.88 0.59 3.83
N ILE A 138 12.05 1.33 4.91
CA ILE A 138 13.25 2.05 5.26
C ILE A 138 13.58 1.69 6.71
N LEU A 139 14.79 1.17 6.94
CA LEU A 139 15.27 0.87 8.29
C LEU A 139 15.35 2.16 9.10
N ALA A 140 14.70 2.18 10.28
CA ALA A 140 14.77 3.28 11.22
C ALA A 140 15.89 3.09 12.27
N ASP A 141 16.97 2.42 11.89
CA ASP A 141 18.17 2.16 12.70
C ASP A 141 19.27 3.24 12.51
N GLY A 142 18.93 4.31 11.80
CA GLY A 142 19.88 5.38 11.43
C GLY A 142 20.64 5.12 10.13
N SER A 143 20.60 3.91 9.56
CA SER A 143 21.27 3.61 8.28
C SER A 143 20.54 4.19 7.07
N GLY A 144 19.23 4.43 7.20
CA GLY A 144 18.38 4.88 6.10
C GLY A 144 18.27 3.87 4.95
N ARG A 145 18.69 2.62 5.16
CA ARG A 145 18.64 1.58 4.13
C ARG A 145 17.20 1.33 3.72
N SER A 146 16.92 1.46 2.42
CA SER A 146 15.59 1.26 1.86
C SER A 146 15.55 0.13 0.83
N TRP A 147 14.41 -0.52 0.69
CA TRP A 147 14.12 -1.42 -0.44
C TRP A 147 12.65 -1.37 -0.81
N LEU A 148 12.34 -1.71 -2.06
CA LEU A 148 10.97 -1.91 -2.51
C LEU A 148 10.43 -3.17 -1.84
N ALA A 149 9.50 -3.03 -0.91
CA ALA A 149 8.94 -4.15 -0.15
C ALA A 149 7.72 -4.75 -0.86
N HIS A 150 6.85 -3.89 -1.39
CA HIS A 150 5.65 -4.31 -2.12
C HIS A 150 5.45 -3.48 -3.37
N ARG A 151 5.03 -4.14 -4.46
CA ARG A 151 4.48 -3.49 -5.64
C ARG A 151 3.13 -4.11 -5.96
N TYR A 152 2.10 -3.27 -6.02
CA TYR A 152 0.75 -3.64 -6.40
C TYR A 152 0.41 -3.04 -7.75
N GLU A 153 0.09 -3.91 -8.71
CA GLU A 153 -0.35 -3.54 -10.05
C GLU A 153 -1.85 -3.80 -10.13
N TYR A 154 -2.64 -2.73 -10.25
CA TYR A 154 -4.10 -2.79 -10.32
C TYR A 154 -4.56 -2.63 -11.76
N THR A 155 -5.44 -3.52 -12.20
CA THR A 155 -6.14 -3.44 -13.49
C THR A 155 -7.65 -3.46 -13.24
N LYS A 156 -8.35 -2.43 -13.71
CA LYS A 156 -9.79 -2.30 -13.52
C LYS A 156 -10.55 -3.39 -14.28
N ARG A 157 -11.52 -4.02 -13.62
CA ARG A 157 -12.46 -4.95 -14.25
C ARG A 157 -13.51 -4.16 -15.02
N LYS A 158 -13.81 -4.63 -16.23
CA LYS A 158 -14.89 -4.10 -17.07
C LYS A 158 -16.25 -4.60 -16.58
#